data_AF-A0A8J8MS16-F1
#
_entry.id   AF-A0A8J8MS16-F1
#
_cell.length_a   1.000
_cell.length_b   1.000
_cell.length_c   1.000
_cell.angle_alpha   90.00
_cell.angle_beta   90.00
_cell.angle_gamma   90.00
#
_symmetry.space_group_name_H-M   'P 1'
#
loop_
_entity.id
_entity.type
_entity.pdbx_description
1 polymer ?
#
loop_
_entity_poly.entity_id
_entity_poly.type
_entity_poly.pdbx_seq_one_letter_code
_entity_poly.pdbx_strand_id
1 'polypeptide(L)' 'MNPIWLLRMSQWVRHPPPMWKVILVVCVVLACFALFLIERYVGWPDWMTLQGGSRMKIRP' A
#
# COMPACT_ATOMS: atom_id res chain seq x y z
N MET A 1 6.29 -2.88 24.43
CA MET A 1 7.28 -2.81 23.34
C MET A 1 7.96 -4.16 23.26
N ASN A 2 7.87 -4.86 22.14
CA ASN A 2 8.35 -6.24 22.05
C ASN A 2 9.79 -6.27 21.49
N PRO A 3 10.81 -6.64 22.28
CA PRO A 3 12.22 -6.62 21.85
C PRO A 3 12.52 -7.51 20.64
N ILE A 4 11.62 -8.47 20.36
CA ILE A 4 11.64 -9.32 19.17
C ILE A 4 11.65 -8.48 17.86
N TRP A 5 11.02 -7.31 17.84
CA TRP A 5 11.05 -6.41 16.67
C TRP A 5 12.45 -5.82 16.42
N LEU A 6 13.18 -5.46 17.49
CA LEU A 6 14.55 -4.93 17.39
C LEU A 6 15.52 -6.00 16.87
N LEU A 7 15.38 -7.23 17.36
CA LEU A 7 16.17 -8.37 16.88
C LEU A 7 15.92 -8.64 15.39
N ARG A 8 14.66 -8.57 14.95
CA ARG A 8 14.30 -8.75 13.54
C ARG A 8 14.89 -7.67 12.63
N MET A 9 14.88 -6.39 13.05
CA MET A 9 15.52 -5.30 12.31
C MET A 9 17.04 -5.45 12.23
N SER A 10 17.68 -5.84 13.34
CA SER A 10 19.12 -6.14 13.36
C SER A 10 19.48 -7.28 12.41
N GLN A 11 18.62 -8.30 12.33
CA GLN A 11 18.81 -9.43 11.43
C GLN A 11 18.66 -9.06 9.94
N TRP A 12 17.80 -8.10 9.60
CA TRP A 12 17.69 -7.55 8.24
C TRP A 12 18.98 -6.88 7.75
N VAL A 13 19.71 -6.22 8.65
CA VAL A 13 21.00 -5.60 8.31
C VAL A 13 22.09 -6.66 8.11
N ARG A 14 22.09 -7.73 8.92
CA ARG A 14 23.10 -8.80 8.86
C ARG A 14 22.86 -9.82 7.74
N HIS A 15 21.60 -10.14 7.49
CA HIS A 15 21.16 -11.07 6.45
C HIS A 15 20.04 -10.39 5.66
N PRO A 16 20.38 -9.57 4.66
CA PRO A 16 19.38 -8.90 3.86
C PRO A 16 18.51 -9.95 3.17
N PRO A 17 17.17 -9.79 3.21
CA PRO A 17 16.28 -10.62 2.41
C PRO A 17 16.62 -10.46 0.92
N PRO A 18 16.30 -11.47 0.09
CA PRO A 18 16.67 -11.46 -1.33
C PRO A 18 16.14 -10.19 -2.01
N MET A 19 17.03 -9.49 -2.72
CA MET A 19 16.78 -8.19 -3.36
C MET A 19 15.51 -8.18 -4.23
N TRP A 20 15.20 -9.28 -4.92
CA TRP A 20 13.98 -9.38 -5.72
C TRP A 20 12.69 -9.17 -4.92
N LYS A 21 12.62 -9.65 -3.67
CA LYS A 21 11.45 -9.42 -2.81
C LYS A 21 11.34 -7.94 -2.43
N VAL A 22 12.46 -7.29 -2.14
CA VAL A 22 12.49 -5.86 -1.80
C VAL A 22 12.07 -5.02 -3.00
N ILE A 23 12.61 -5.32 -4.18
CA ILE A 23 12.26 -4.62 -5.43
C ILE A 23 10.79 -4.81 -5.77
N LEU A 24 10.24 -6.02 -5.62
CA LEU A 24 8.81 -6.27 -5.85
C LEU A 24 7.95 -5.40 -4.95
N VAL A 25 8.23 -5.39 -3.64
CA VAL A 25 7.47 -4.57 -2.68
C VAL A 25 7.62 -3.08 -2.99
N VAL A 26 8.85 -2.61 -3.26
CA VAL A 26 9.10 -1.21 -3.63
C VAL A 26 8.33 -0.84 -4.89
N CYS A 27 8.36 -1.64 -5.96
CA CYS A 27 7.58 -1.42 -7.17
C CYS A 27 6.07 -1.34 -6.90
N VAL A 28 5.53 -2.27 -6.10
CA VAL A 28 4.10 -2.28 -5.76
C VAL A 28 3.71 -1.03 -4.97
N VAL A 29 4.52 -0.63 -3.99
CA VAL A 29 4.30 0.60 -3.22
C VAL A 29 4.37 1.82 -4.13
N LEU A 30 5.36 1.90 -5.02
CA LEU A 30 5.51 2.99 -5.99
C LEU A 30 4.32 3.07 -6.94
N ALA A 31 3.83 1.94 -7.44
CA ALA A 31 2.64 1.88 -8.28
C ALA A 31 1.39 2.37 -7.53
N CYS A 32 1.22 1.96 -6.28
CA CYS A 32 0.10 2.39 -5.44
C CYS A 32 0.17 3.90 -5.14
N PHE A 33 1.36 4.42 -4.82
CA PHE A 33 1.58 5.85 -4.64
C PHE A 33 1.32 6.62 -5.92
N ALA A 34 1.82 6.16 -7.07
CA ALA A 34 1.59 6.80 -8.35
C ALA A 34 0.10 6.90 -8.65
N LEU A 35 -0.66 5.82 -8.45
CA LEU A 35 -2.12 5.84 -8.59
C LEU A 35 -2.79 6.83 -7.65
N PHE A 36 -2.41 6.83 -6.36
CA PHE A 36 -2.96 7.75 -5.37
C PHE A 36 -2.64 9.22 -5.68
N LEU A 37 -1.43 9.51 -6.15
CA LEU A 37 -1.04 10.85 -6.60
C LEU A 37 -1.87 11.26 -7.82
N ILE A 38 -2.05 10.38 -8.80
CA ILE A 38 -2.88 10.66 -9.98
C ILE A 38 -4.33 10.95 -9.54
N GLU A 39 -4.90 10.11 -8.68
CA GLU A 39 -6.23 10.30 -8.08
C GLU A 39 -6.36 11.66 -7.37
N ARG A 40 -5.36 12.02 -6.56
CA ARG A 40 -5.41 13.22 -5.72
C ARG A 40 -5.17 14.52 -6.49
N TYR A 41 -4.32 14.50 -7.53
CA TYR A 41 -3.91 15.70 -8.27
C TYR A 41 -4.69 15.93 -9.56
N VAL A 42 -5.08 14.88 -10.28
CA VAL A 42 -5.86 15.02 -11.52
C VAL A 42 -7.37 15.04 -11.22
N GLY A 43 -7.79 14.37 -10.14
CA GLY A 43 -9.20 14.12 -9.87
C GLY A 43 -9.75 13.09 -10.86
N TRP A 44 -10.49 12.10 -10.37
CA TRP A 44 -11.09 11.12 -11.28
C TRP A 44 -12.27 11.78 -12.02
N PRO A 45 -12.34 11.65 -13.34
CA PRO A 45 -13.49 12.11 -14.11
C PRO A 45 -14.76 11.30 -13.73
N ASP A 46 -15.95 11.88 -13.94
CA ASP A 46 -17.24 11.34 -13.44
C ASP A 46 -17.57 9.89 -13.84
N TRP A 47 -16.87 9.35 -14.85
CA TRP A 47 -16.99 7.96 -15.31
C TRP A 47 -16.14 6.96 -14.52
N MET A 48 -15.15 7.43 -13.75
CA MET A 48 -14.30 6.65 -12.83
C MET A 48 -14.69 6.84 -11.37
N THR A 49 -15.48 7.87 -11.04
CA THR A 49 -16.11 7.97 -9.73
C THR A 49 -17.20 6.90 -9.59
N LEU A 50 -17.00 5.96 -8.66
CA LEU A 50 -18.02 4.98 -8.27
C LEU A 50 -19.24 5.72 -7.68
N GLN A 51 -20.30 5.92 -8.47
CA GLN A 51 -21.58 6.45 -7.98
C GLN A 51 -22.23 5.55 -6.91
N GLY A 52 -21.76 4.31 -6.76
CA GLY A 52 -22.17 3.36 -5.75
C GLY A 52 -21.20 3.32 -4.58
N GLY A 53 -20.95 4.44 -3.92
CA GLY A 53 -20.47 4.42 -2.54
C GLY A 53 -21.37 3.45 -1.79
N SER A 54 -20.77 2.40 -1.24
CA SER A 54 -21.40 1.26 -0.58
C SER A 54 -22.31 1.72 0.56
N ARG A 55 -23.51 2.18 0.21
CA ARG A 55 -24.63 2.31 1.11
C ARG A 55 -25.15 0.89 1.31
N MET A 56 -24.37 0.09 2.04
CA MET A 56 -24.84 -1.13 2.65
C MET A 56 -25.93 -0.71 3.63
N LYS A 57 -27.15 -0.58 3.11
CA LYS A 57 -28.36 -0.39 3.90
C LYS A 57 -28.59 -1.72 4.58
N ILE A 58 -27.95 -1.90 5.73
CA ILE A 58 -28.30 -2.93 6.71
C ILE A 58 -29.78 -2.69 7.00
N ARG A 59 -30.64 -3.48 6.34
CA ARG A 59 -32.07 -3.51 6.63
C ARG A 59 -32.24 -4.27 7.96
N PRO A 60 -33.12 -3.79 8.84
CA PRO A 60 -33.36 -4.41 10.15
C PRO A 60 -33.94 -5.81 10.02
#